data_AF-A0A2V5XNE5-F1
#
_entry.id   AF-A0A2V5XNE5-F1
#
_cell.length_a   1.000
_cell.length_b   1.000
_cell.length_c   1.000
_cell.angle_alpha   90.00
_cell.angle_beta   90.00
_cell.angle_gamma   90.00
#
_symmetry.space_group_name_H-M   'P 1'
#
loop_
_entity.id
_entity.type
_entity.pdbx_description
1 polymer ?
#
loop_
_entity_poly.entity_id
_entity_poly.type
_entity_poly.pdbx_seq_one_letter_code
_entity_poly.pdbx_strand_id
1 'polypeptide(L)' 'MSLFITGTDTGVGKTHIVSRLLRLLRASGMRCAGMKPICCGDRRDAERLLAAGSDGLTNR' A
#
# COMPACT_ATOMS: atom_id res chain seq x y z
N MET A 1 5.40 -13.32 -4.25
CA MET A 1 6.45 -12.32 -4.03
C MET A 1 5.97 -11.33 -2.97
N SER A 2 6.81 -10.94 -2.02
CA SER A 2 6.52 -9.87 -1.05
C SER A 2 7.62 -8.82 -1.10
N LEU A 3 7.26 -7.55 -0.93
CA LEU A 3 8.20 -6.43 -0.90
C LEU A 3 8.04 -5.66 0.40
N PHE A 4 9.14 -5.41 1.09
CA PHE A 4 9.17 -4.50 2.24
C PHE A 4 9.70 -3.14 1.80
N ILE A 5 8.84 -2.12 1.86
CA ILE A 5 9.19 -0.76 1.44
C ILE A 5 9.59 0.04 2.67
N THR A 6 10.88 0.33 2.79
CA THR A 6 11.43 1.23 3.81
C THR A 6 11.57 2.66 3.26
N GLY A 7 12.06 3.58 4.08
CA GLY A 7 12.40 4.93 3.66
C GLY A 7 13.39 5.55 4.63
N THR A 8 14.12 6.56 4.16
CA THR A 8 15.20 7.22 4.91
C THR A 8 14.71 7.99 6.13
N ASP A 9 13.45 8.45 6.11
CA ASP A 9 12.81 9.13 7.23
C ASP A 9 11.28 8.95 7.17
N THR A 10 10.56 9.47 8.16
CA THR A 10 9.14 9.80 8.13
C THR A 10 8.84 10.88 7.08
N GLY A 11 7.61 10.95 6.56
CA GLY A 11 7.22 11.99 5.61
C GLY A 11 7.80 11.90 4.18
N VAL A 12 8.81 11.07 3.92
CA VAL A 12 9.50 10.97 2.59
C VAL A 12 8.65 10.40 1.42
N GLY A 13 7.34 10.26 1.59
CA GLY A 13 6.45 9.86 0.48
C GLY A 13 6.26 8.35 0.26
N LYS A 14 6.62 7.50 1.24
CA LYS A 14 6.43 6.03 1.16
C LYS A 14 5.00 5.63 0.78
N THR A 15 4.00 6.15 1.48
CA THR A 15 2.59 5.81 1.20
C THR A 15 2.20 6.18 -0.25
N HIS A 16 2.68 7.32 -0.75
CA HIS A 16 2.41 7.76 -2.11
C HIS A 16 3.00 6.80 -3.15
N ILE A 17 4.29 6.46 -3.02
CA ILE A 17 4.96 5.59 -4.00
C ILE A 17 4.40 4.17 -3.97
N VAL A 18 4.08 3.63 -2.78
CA VAL A 18 3.49 2.29 -2.65
C VAL A 18 2.08 2.25 -3.24
N SER A 19 1.24 3.26 -2.99
CA SER A 19 -0.08 3.34 -3.63
C SER A 19 0.00 3.43 -5.15
N ARG A 20 1.03 4.07 -5.71
CA ARG A 20 1.25 4.09 -7.18
C ARG A 20 1.71 2.74 -7.70
N LEU A 21 2.66 2.10 -7.03
CA LEU A 21 3.13 0.76 -7.38
C LEU A 21 1.98 -0.25 -7.41
N LEU A 22 1.12 -0.27 -6.38
CA LEU A 22 -0.04 -1.16 -6.34
C LEU A 22 -1.00 -0.94 -7.51
N ARG A 23 -1.28 0.33 -7.86
CA ARG A 23 -2.13 0.65 -9.02
C ARG A 23 -1.51 0.19 -10.33
N LEU A 24 -0.19 0.34 -10.51
CA LEU A 24 0.51 -0.12 -11.69
C LEU A 24 0.49 -1.65 -11.80
N LEU A 25 0.75 -2.37 -10.71
CA LEU A 25 0.68 -3.83 -10.67
C LEU A 25 -0.73 -4.35 -10.96
N ARG A 26 -1.76 -3.71 -10.40
CA ARG A 26 -3.16 -4.00 -10.76
C ARG A 26 -3.44 -3.78 -12.24
N ALA A 27 -2.99 -2.65 -12.77
CA ALA A 27 -3.17 -2.31 -14.19
C ALA A 27 -2.45 -3.31 -15.12
N SER A 28 -1.35 -3.93 -14.66
CA SER A 28 -0.66 -5.01 -15.36
C SER A 28 -1.27 -6.40 -15.11
N GLY A 29 -2.49 -6.49 -14.58
CA GLY A 29 -3.20 -7.75 -14.33
C GLY A 29 -2.73 -8.53 -13.10
N MET A 30 -1.85 -7.96 -12.26
CA MET A 30 -1.39 -8.62 -11.05
C MET A 30 -2.35 -8.37 -9.88
N ARG A 31 -2.61 -9.43 -9.10
CA ARG A 31 -3.30 -9.30 -7.82
C ARG A 31 -2.30 -8.93 -6.73
N CYS A 32 -2.47 -7.78 -6.08
CA CYS A 32 -1.56 -7.29 -5.05
C CYS A 32 -2.30 -6.50 -3.97
N ALA A 33 -1.85 -6.57 -2.73
CA ALA A 33 -2.39 -5.82 -1.60
C ALA A 33 -1.31 -4.97 -0.95
N GLY A 34 -1.68 -3.77 -0.50
CA GLY A 34 -0.84 -2.92 0.35
C GLY A 34 -1.16 -3.15 1.82
N MET A 35 -0.13 -3.22 2.67
CA MET A 35 -0.31 -3.41 4.11
C MET A 35 0.49 -2.37 4.90
N LYS A 36 -0.15 -1.82 5.95
CA LYS A 36 0.49 -1.00 6.98
C LYS A 36 0.11 -1.58 8.34
N PRO A 37 0.88 -2.54 8.89
CA PRO A 37 0.49 -3.28 10.08
C PRO A 37 0.48 -2.39 11.33
N ILE A 38 1.36 -1.38 11.36
CA ILE A 38 1.47 -0.41 12.44
C ILE A 38 1.19 0.97 11.87
N CYS A 39 0.18 1.64 12.41
CA CYS A 39 -0.16 3.03 12.11
C CYS A 39 0.17 3.89 13.33
N CYS A 40 0.93 4.96 13.12
CA CYS A 40 1.15 5.99 14.14
C CYS A 40 0.19 7.14 13.83
N GLY A 41 -0.74 7.44 14.74
CA GLY A 41 -1.82 8.41 14.49
C GLY A 41 -3.03 7.75 13.83
N ASP A 42 -3.57 8.39 12.78
CA ASP A 42 -4.75 7.89 12.08
C ASP A 42 -4.45 6.69 11.15
N ARG A 43 -5.50 6.17 10.50
CA ARG A 43 -5.41 5.01 9.59
C ARG A 43 -5.44 5.38 8.11
N ARG A 44 -5.35 6.67 7.75
CA ARG A 44 -5.52 7.15 6.36
C ARG A 44 -4.50 6.51 5.42
N ASP A 45 -3.29 6.27 5.90
CA ASP A 45 -2.26 5.61 5.11
C ASP A 45 -2.62 4.16 4.81
N ALA A 46 -3.11 3.40 5.80
CA ALA A 46 -3.58 2.03 5.58
C ALA A 46 -4.80 1.99 4.64
N GLU A 47 -5.72 2.94 4.77
CA GLU A 47 -6.89 3.08 3.89
C GLU A 47 -6.49 3.39 2.44
N ARG A 48 -5.50 4.29 2.24
CA ARG A 48 -4.94 4.57 0.91
C ARG A 48 -4.28 3.36 0.28
N LEU A 49 -3.58 2.54 1.07
CA LEU A 49 -2.97 1.30 0.60
C LEU A 49 -4.03 0.25 0.24
N LEU A 50 -5.06 0.12 1.06
CA LEU A 50 -6.20 -0.76 0.80
C LEU A 50 -6.90 -0.38 -0.51
N ALA A 51 -7.29 0.89 -0.68
CA ALA A 51 -7.96 1.37 -1.89
C ALA A 51 -7.09 1.25 -3.15
N ALA A 52 -5.76 1.26 -3.01
CA ALA A 52 -4.84 1.06 -4.10
C ALA A 52 -4.64 -0.42 -4.47
N GLY A 53 -4.80 -1.35 -3.53
CA GLY A 53 -4.67 -2.80 -3.73
C GLY A 53 -5.87 -3.43 -4.43
N SER A 54 -5.75 -4.68 -4.88
CA SER A 54 -6.83 -5.38 -5.60
C SER A 54 -7.99 -5.71 -4.67
N ASP A 55 -9.20 -5.71 -5.23
CA ASP A 55 -10.41 -6.05 -4.51
C ASP A 55 -10.42 -7.55 -4.11
N GLY A 56 -11.06 -7.87 -2.98
CA GLY A 56 -11.20 -9.26 -2.49
C GLY A 56 -9.92 -9.90 -1.95
N LEU A 57 -8.83 -9.14 -1.74
CA LEU A 57 -7.59 -9.65 -1.13
C LEU A 57 -7.50 -9.42 0.38
N THR A 58 -8.44 -8.68 0.95
CA THR A 58 -8.46 -8.33 2.38
C THR A 58 -9.82 -8.67 2.98
N ASN A 59 -9.86 -9.13 4.23
CA ASN A 59 -11.09 -9.47 4.97
C ASN A 59 -11.91 -8.24 5.42
N ARG A 60 -12.05 -7.22 4.57
CA ARG A 60 -12.97 -6.10 4.81
C ARG A 60 -14.18 -6.22 3.89
#